data_AF-A0A2E1ECN5-F1
#
_entry.id   AF-A0A2E1ECN5-F1
#
_cell.length_a   1.000
_cell.length_b   1.000
_cell.length_c   1.000
_cell.angle_alpha   90.00
_cell.angle_beta   90.00
_cell.angle_gamma   90.00
#
_symmetry.space_group_name_H-M   'P 1'
#
loop_
_entity.id
_entity.type
_entity.pdbx_description
1 polymer ?
#
loop_
_entity_poly.entity_id
_entity_poly.type
_entity_poly.pdbx_seq_one_letter_code
_entity_poly.pdbx_strand_id
1 'polypeptide(L)'
;MIDKDKKRDFERHVTSFDLDASEVENLGAAAKAGEAGAVLRTAAAISHVAFVNPEACMAILDALTKGWFGASSRVPATPPAQAEALARLGEAERPGNTFWESFWSFVGNSDGPTSGDEVTARVASLGKHLPESFTALSEAAAIVHPGSAHAETRPMPPRLTLETLGRQPQGSLGNDIYRLIVDNSFNLEVLDREAIGLAHLPPALRYLNTRILQMHDVWHLMGGYRTTVLQEVGISSFQLAQFGHNYSAMLIATAAAAAHFNSPEAFALVMQIIAEGWQHGRTTPPFMAIDWESEWHRPIAEIRTHYGIEPFASIYPADLVEQLREAV
;
A
#
# COMPACT_ATOMS: atom_id res chain seq x y z
N MET A 1 26.16 3.29 -4.02
CA MET A 1 26.01 1.81 -4.03
C MET A 1 25.93 1.33 -2.58
N ILE A 2 24.89 0.57 -2.23
CA ILE A 2 24.64 0.12 -0.86
C ILE A 2 25.63 -1.00 -0.49
N ASP A 3 26.25 -0.89 0.68
CA ASP A 3 27.23 -1.83 1.22
C ASP A 3 26.66 -3.26 1.39
N LYS A 4 27.48 -4.28 1.11
CA LYS A 4 27.04 -5.68 1.13
C LYS A 4 26.66 -6.18 2.53
N ASP A 5 27.37 -5.73 3.56
CA ASP A 5 27.08 -6.16 4.93
C ASP A 5 25.78 -5.52 5.40
N LYS A 6 25.55 -4.24 5.06
CA LYS A 6 24.25 -3.57 5.29
C LYS A 6 23.08 -4.27 4.62
N LYS A 7 23.25 -4.75 3.37
CA LYS A 7 22.22 -5.53 2.67
C LYS A 7 21.87 -6.81 3.42
N ARG A 8 22.89 -7.60 3.77
CA ARG A 8 22.73 -8.85 4.53
C ARG A 8 22.10 -8.62 5.91
N ASP A 9 22.44 -7.51 6.55
CA ASP A 9 21.87 -7.12 7.84
C ASP A 9 20.35 -6.90 7.75
N PHE A 10 19.92 -6.17 6.71
CA PHE A 10 18.51 -5.95 6.41
C PHE A 10 17.78 -7.24 6.04
N GLU A 11 18.34 -8.03 5.12
CA GLU A 11 17.78 -9.33 4.71
C GLU A 11 17.54 -10.26 5.91
N ARG A 12 18.48 -10.27 6.87
CA ARG A 12 18.34 -11.03 8.11
C ARG A 12 17.17 -10.50 8.93
N HIS A 13 17.07 -9.19 9.16
CA HIS A 13 15.95 -8.62 9.91
C HIS A 13 14.59 -8.84 9.24
N VAL A 14 14.53 -8.86 7.90
CA VAL A 14 13.30 -9.20 7.17
C VAL A 14 12.93 -10.68 7.35
N THR A 15 13.89 -11.59 7.30
CA THR A 15 13.63 -13.04 7.30
C THR A 15 13.56 -13.68 8.69
N SER A 16 14.01 -12.98 9.73
CA SER A 16 13.98 -13.43 11.12
C SER A 16 13.16 -12.50 12.02
N PHE A 17 12.13 -11.86 11.48
CA PHE A 17 11.25 -10.97 12.23
C PHE A 17 10.36 -11.79 13.18
N ASP A 18 10.46 -11.51 14.48
CA ASP A 18 9.79 -12.26 15.56
C ASP A 18 9.51 -11.32 16.73
N LEU A 19 8.75 -10.26 16.48
CA LEU A 19 8.37 -9.28 17.51
C LEU A 19 6.89 -9.37 17.79
N ASP A 20 6.52 -9.26 19.07
CA ASP A 20 5.13 -9.12 19.47
C ASP A 20 4.58 -7.71 19.20
N ALA A 21 3.27 -7.53 19.34
CA ALA A 21 2.63 -6.24 19.06
C ALA A 21 3.19 -5.08 19.91
N SER A 22 3.54 -5.32 21.18
CA SER A 22 4.07 -4.27 22.07
C SER A 22 5.50 -3.90 21.70
N GLU A 23 6.31 -4.88 21.31
CA GLU A 23 7.66 -4.66 20.78
C GLU A 23 7.64 -3.89 19.46
N VAL A 24 6.68 -4.21 18.58
CA VAL A 24 6.48 -3.46 17.32
C VAL A 24 5.98 -2.04 17.59
N GLU A 25 5.14 -1.83 18.59
CA GLU A 25 4.72 -0.49 19.00
C GLU A 25 5.90 0.34 19.52
N ASN A 26 6.72 -0.23 20.40
CA ASN A 26 7.95 0.42 20.87
C ASN A 26 8.93 0.71 19.73
N LEU A 27 9.03 -0.21 18.76
CA LEU A 27 9.85 -0.04 17.56
C LEU A 27 9.39 1.19 16.74
N GLY A 28 8.08 1.37 16.53
CA GLY A 28 7.52 2.54 15.86
C GLY A 28 7.84 3.86 16.57
N ALA A 29 7.74 3.88 17.90
CA ALA A 29 8.08 5.05 18.71
C ALA A 29 9.58 5.40 18.64
N ALA A 30 10.46 4.39 18.76
CA ALA A 30 11.91 4.56 18.67
C ALA A 30 12.36 5.02 17.27
N ALA A 31 11.72 4.50 16.21
CA ALA A 31 12.01 4.93 14.84
C ALA A 31 11.63 6.41 14.62
N LYS A 32 10.51 6.86 15.20
CA LYS A 32 10.14 8.28 15.17
C LYS A 32 11.13 9.17 15.92
N ALA A 33 11.71 8.67 17.00
CA ALA A 33 12.78 9.35 17.73
C ALA A 33 14.13 9.36 16.97
N GLY A 34 14.22 8.70 15.82
CA GLY A 34 15.42 8.66 14.98
C GLY A 34 16.48 7.65 15.45
N GLU A 35 16.12 6.68 16.29
CA GLU A 35 17.05 5.64 16.72
C GLU A 35 17.46 4.76 15.54
N ALA A 36 18.75 4.77 15.18
CA ALA A 36 19.24 4.15 13.95
C ALA A 36 18.89 2.66 13.83
N GLY A 37 18.99 1.90 14.93
CA GLY A 37 18.60 0.48 14.95
C GLY A 37 17.09 0.27 14.79
N ALA A 38 16.27 1.19 15.30
CA ALA A 38 14.82 1.13 15.17
C ALA A 38 14.36 1.49 13.75
N VAL A 39 15.02 2.46 13.10
CA VAL A 39 14.76 2.83 11.70
C VAL A 39 14.93 1.63 10.77
N LEU A 40 16.08 0.95 10.85
CA LEU A 40 16.37 -0.25 10.05
C LEU A 40 15.33 -1.35 10.29
N ARG A 41 15.06 -1.65 11.57
CA ARG A 41 14.12 -2.71 11.97
C ARG A 41 12.68 -2.39 11.58
N THR A 42 12.29 -1.11 11.54
CA THR A 42 10.97 -0.68 11.06
C THR A 42 10.82 -0.91 9.56
N ALA A 43 11.82 -0.51 8.75
CA ALA A 43 11.82 -0.80 7.32
C ALA A 43 11.80 -2.32 7.05
N ALA A 44 12.50 -3.09 7.89
CA ALA A 44 12.51 -4.55 7.80
C ALA A 44 11.16 -5.17 8.20
N ALA A 45 10.46 -4.63 9.20
CA ALA A 45 9.13 -5.08 9.61
C ALA A 45 8.09 -4.91 8.48
N ILE A 46 8.09 -3.73 7.84
CA ILE A 46 7.21 -3.45 6.69
C ILE A 46 7.55 -4.39 5.52
N SER A 47 8.85 -4.64 5.29
CA SER A 47 9.29 -5.57 4.24
C SER A 47 8.97 -7.03 4.56
N HIS A 48 8.96 -7.42 5.84
CA HIS A 48 8.57 -8.76 6.27
C HIS A 48 7.12 -9.04 5.88
N VAL A 49 6.21 -8.13 6.17
CA VAL A 49 4.79 -8.34 5.80
C VAL A 49 4.53 -8.21 4.30
N ALA A 50 5.37 -7.46 3.58
CA ALA A 50 5.26 -7.32 2.13
C ALA A 50 5.78 -8.52 1.34
N PHE A 51 6.78 -9.25 1.86
CA PHE A 51 7.53 -10.25 1.09
C PHE A 51 7.70 -11.60 1.77
N VAL A 52 7.30 -11.74 3.04
CA VAL A 52 7.46 -12.99 3.81
C VAL A 52 6.12 -13.45 4.36
N ASN A 53 5.49 -12.64 5.22
CA ASN A 53 4.26 -13.03 5.92
C ASN A 53 3.15 -11.95 5.79
N PRO A 54 2.32 -12.01 4.73
CA PRO A 54 1.25 -11.05 4.53
C PRO A 54 0.10 -11.19 5.53
N GLU A 55 -0.07 -12.34 6.20
CA GLU A 55 -1.13 -12.54 7.20
C GLU A 55 -0.97 -11.60 8.40
N ALA A 56 0.27 -11.26 8.79
CA ALA A 56 0.54 -10.39 9.94
C ALA A 56 0.51 -8.88 9.61
N CYS A 57 0.20 -8.51 8.37
CA CYS A 57 0.28 -7.13 7.87
C CYS A 57 -0.49 -6.13 8.75
N MET A 58 -1.77 -6.40 9.03
CA MET A 58 -2.60 -5.49 9.82
C MET A 58 -2.07 -5.32 11.25
N ALA A 59 -1.67 -6.41 11.89
CA ALA A 59 -1.18 -6.36 13.26
C ALA A 59 0.13 -5.56 13.38
N ILE A 60 1.07 -5.77 12.46
CA ILE A 60 2.36 -5.08 12.44
C ILE A 60 2.18 -3.58 12.13
N LEU A 61 1.39 -3.24 11.10
CA LEU A 61 1.20 -1.82 10.75
C LEU A 61 0.30 -1.07 11.74
N ASP A 62 -0.68 -1.73 12.36
CA ASP A 62 -1.43 -1.15 13.48
C ASP A 62 -0.49 -0.80 14.64
N ALA A 63 0.39 -1.73 15.03
CA ALA A 63 1.34 -1.53 16.13
C ALA A 63 2.39 -0.44 15.80
N LEU A 64 3.01 -0.49 14.62
CA LEU A 64 3.96 0.54 14.18
C LEU A 64 3.30 1.93 14.19
N THR A 65 2.09 2.04 13.67
CA THR A 65 1.36 3.32 13.59
C THR A 65 0.95 3.82 14.97
N LYS A 66 0.54 2.93 15.89
CA LYS A 66 0.27 3.28 17.29
C LYS A 66 1.52 3.83 17.97
N GLY A 67 2.66 3.17 17.81
CA GLY A 67 3.94 3.64 18.34
C GLY A 67 4.35 4.99 17.75
N TRP A 68 4.16 5.15 16.44
CA TRP A 68 4.49 6.37 15.71
C TRP A 68 3.67 7.58 16.20
N PHE A 69 2.37 7.43 16.44
CA PHE A 69 1.54 8.55 16.92
C PHE A 69 1.43 8.64 18.44
N GLY A 70 1.81 7.59 19.18
CA GLY A 70 1.60 7.48 20.62
C GLY A 70 0.15 7.76 20.99
N ALA A 71 -0.05 8.62 21.99
CA ALA A 71 -1.38 9.01 22.47
C ALA A 71 -2.28 9.69 21.42
N SER A 72 -1.73 10.17 20.30
CA SER A 72 -2.52 10.77 19.20
C SER A 72 -3.01 9.74 18.18
N SER A 73 -2.66 8.46 18.35
CA SER A 73 -3.12 7.40 17.44
C SER A 73 -4.63 7.23 17.52
N ARG A 74 -5.25 7.16 16.34
CA ARG A 74 -6.67 6.85 16.15
C ARG A 74 -6.88 5.46 15.55
N VAL A 75 -5.81 4.68 15.41
CA VAL A 75 -5.90 3.31 14.90
C VAL A 75 -6.70 2.46 15.89
N PRO A 76 -7.81 1.82 15.46
CA PRO A 76 -8.62 0.98 16.31
C PRO A 76 -7.86 -0.28 16.77
N ALA A 77 -8.51 -1.08 17.61
CA ALA A 77 -7.98 -2.39 17.98
C ALA A 77 -7.82 -3.28 16.74
N THR A 78 -6.71 -4.01 16.68
CA THR A 78 -6.48 -5.01 15.65
C THR A 78 -7.49 -6.14 15.85
N PRO A 79 -8.24 -6.57 14.81
CA PRO A 79 -9.16 -7.68 14.93
C PRO A 79 -8.47 -8.95 15.44
N PRO A 80 -9.08 -9.77 16.31
CA PRO A 80 -8.44 -10.96 16.88
C PRO A 80 -7.86 -11.92 15.83
N ALA A 81 -8.61 -12.19 14.75
CA ALA A 81 -8.15 -13.04 13.65
C ALA A 81 -6.88 -12.52 12.94
N GLN A 82 -6.67 -11.20 12.95
CA GLN A 82 -5.47 -10.56 12.39
C GLN A 82 -4.33 -10.57 13.39
N ALA A 83 -4.63 -10.45 14.70
CA ALA A 83 -3.63 -10.50 15.76
C ALA A 83 -3.02 -11.90 15.93
N GLU A 84 -3.80 -12.96 15.71
CA GLU A 84 -3.33 -14.36 15.77
C GLU A 84 -2.20 -14.66 14.77
N ALA A 85 -2.10 -13.91 13.68
CA ALA A 85 -1.02 -14.06 12.69
C ALA A 85 0.38 -13.76 13.27
N LEU A 86 0.49 -12.95 14.33
CA LEU A 86 1.78 -12.67 14.98
C LEU A 86 2.41 -13.92 15.58
N ALA A 87 1.61 -14.91 16.01
CA ALA A 87 2.14 -16.16 16.56
C ALA A 87 2.78 -17.07 15.50
N ARG A 88 2.60 -16.76 14.21
CA ARG A 88 3.02 -17.59 13.06
C ARG A 88 4.04 -16.88 12.15
N LEU A 89 4.68 -15.81 12.62
CA LEU A 89 5.64 -15.03 11.82
C LEU A 89 6.79 -15.89 11.25
N GLY A 90 7.28 -16.84 12.05
CA GLY A 90 8.39 -17.72 11.67
C GLY A 90 8.04 -18.90 10.76
N GLU A 91 6.77 -19.13 10.43
CA GLU A 91 6.31 -20.30 9.67
C GLU A 91 6.41 -20.10 8.15
N ALA A 92 6.49 -18.85 7.69
CA ALA A 92 6.50 -18.53 6.27
C ALA A 92 7.84 -18.83 5.59
N GLU A 93 7.78 -19.29 4.34
CA GLU A 93 8.95 -19.53 3.53
C GLU A 93 9.66 -18.21 3.18
N ARG A 94 11.00 -18.23 3.19
CA ARG A 94 11.82 -17.04 2.98
C ARG A 94 12.10 -16.81 1.49
N PRO A 95 12.13 -15.55 1.02
CA PRO A 95 12.58 -15.24 -0.33
C PRO A 95 14.02 -15.70 -0.60
N GLY A 96 14.25 -16.23 -1.80
CA GLY A 96 15.58 -16.67 -2.26
C GLY A 96 16.46 -15.54 -2.79
N ASN A 97 17.69 -15.89 -3.21
CA ASN A 97 18.68 -14.91 -3.68
C ASN A 97 18.19 -14.08 -4.88
N THR A 98 17.47 -14.68 -5.84
CA THR A 98 16.94 -13.98 -7.03
C THR A 98 15.99 -12.85 -6.65
N PHE A 99 15.18 -13.04 -5.60
CA PHE A 99 14.34 -11.98 -5.06
C PHE A 99 15.19 -10.82 -4.53
N TRP A 100 16.20 -11.12 -3.69
CA TRP A 100 17.04 -10.10 -3.09
C TRP A 100 17.86 -9.32 -4.13
N GLU A 101 18.38 -9.99 -5.16
CA GLU A 101 19.02 -9.32 -6.29
C GLU A 101 18.09 -8.31 -6.97
N SER A 102 16.83 -8.70 -7.20
CA SER A 102 15.80 -7.84 -7.79
C SER A 102 15.41 -6.68 -6.87
N PHE A 103 15.21 -6.97 -5.58
CA PHE A 103 14.90 -5.97 -4.55
C PHE A 103 16.00 -4.92 -4.44
N TRP A 104 17.27 -5.33 -4.36
CA TRP A 104 18.39 -4.39 -4.27
C TRP A 104 18.68 -3.66 -5.58
N SER A 105 18.33 -4.25 -6.72
CA SER A 105 18.35 -3.54 -8.01
C SER A 105 17.29 -2.42 -8.04
N PHE A 106 16.12 -2.65 -7.45
CA PHE A 106 15.11 -1.62 -7.27
C PHE A 106 15.58 -0.53 -6.30
N VAL A 107 15.89 -0.92 -5.06
CA VAL A 107 16.27 0.01 -3.98
C VAL A 107 17.56 0.76 -4.31
N GLY A 108 18.55 0.12 -4.94
CA GLY A 108 19.83 0.73 -5.25
C GLY A 108 19.86 1.64 -6.48
N ASN A 109 18.78 1.71 -7.26
CA ASN A 109 18.71 2.55 -8.45
C ASN A 109 18.43 4.01 -8.07
N SER A 110 19.50 4.80 -7.90
CA SER A 110 19.45 6.21 -7.52
C SER A 110 18.94 7.14 -8.63
N ASP A 111 18.96 6.69 -9.88
CA ASP A 111 18.43 7.47 -11.02
C ASP A 111 16.89 7.39 -11.09
N GLY A 112 16.30 6.50 -10.29
CA GLY A 112 14.86 6.32 -10.13
C GLY A 112 14.17 5.76 -11.39
N PRO A 113 12.93 5.27 -11.27
CA PRO A 113 12.04 5.12 -12.41
C PRO A 113 11.63 6.51 -12.92
N THR A 114 11.52 6.66 -14.24
CA THR A 114 11.20 7.95 -14.87
C THR A 114 9.73 8.33 -14.79
N SER A 115 8.84 7.34 -14.63
CA SER A 115 7.38 7.52 -14.54
C SER A 115 6.74 6.62 -13.48
N GLY A 116 5.52 6.96 -13.04
CA GLY A 116 4.73 6.15 -12.10
C GLY A 116 4.48 4.73 -12.62
N ASP A 117 4.18 4.57 -13.92
CA ASP A 117 3.99 3.27 -14.56
C ASP A 117 5.23 2.37 -14.47
N GLU A 118 6.42 2.98 -14.61
CA GLU A 118 7.69 2.25 -14.49
C GLU A 118 7.94 1.81 -13.03
N VAL A 119 7.63 2.67 -12.04
CA VAL A 119 7.65 2.28 -10.61
C VAL A 119 6.72 1.08 -10.41
N THR A 120 5.48 1.18 -10.89
CA THR A 120 4.45 0.15 -10.75
C THR A 120 4.88 -1.19 -11.32
N ALA A 121 5.35 -1.20 -12.56
CA ALA A 121 5.81 -2.42 -13.21
C ALA A 121 6.99 -3.07 -12.47
N ARG A 122 7.96 -2.25 -12.01
CA ARG A 122 9.15 -2.76 -11.30
C ARG A 122 8.79 -3.32 -9.92
N VAL A 123 7.94 -2.65 -9.14
CA VAL A 123 7.49 -3.16 -7.83
C VAL A 123 6.66 -4.42 -8.00
N ALA A 124 5.71 -4.45 -8.95
CA ALA A 124 4.92 -5.64 -9.22
C ALA A 124 5.77 -6.83 -9.66
N SER A 125 6.90 -6.58 -10.35
CA SER A 125 7.81 -7.65 -10.77
C SER A 125 8.50 -8.39 -9.62
N LEU A 126 8.64 -7.76 -8.44
CA LEU A 126 9.23 -8.40 -7.25
C LEU A 126 8.43 -9.63 -6.83
N GLY A 127 7.10 -9.59 -6.98
CA GLY A 127 6.21 -10.70 -6.66
C GLY A 127 6.51 -11.99 -7.45
N LYS A 128 7.12 -11.88 -8.65
CA LYS A 128 7.47 -13.04 -9.49
C LYS A 128 8.59 -13.90 -8.90
N HIS A 129 9.33 -13.37 -7.94
CA HIS A 129 10.47 -14.04 -7.32
C HIS A 129 10.18 -14.50 -5.89
N LEU A 130 8.94 -14.31 -5.41
CA LEU A 130 8.51 -14.80 -4.11
C LEU A 130 8.24 -16.30 -4.14
N PRO A 131 8.34 -16.98 -2.99
CA PRO A 131 8.01 -18.41 -2.90
C PRO A 131 6.57 -18.70 -3.31
N GLU A 132 6.30 -19.90 -3.84
CA GLU A 132 4.95 -20.31 -4.25
C GLU A 132 3.94 -20.22 -3.09
N SER A 133 4.40 -20.57 -1.88
CA SER A 133 3.64 -20.48 -0.63
C SER A 133 3.14 -19.06 -0.32
N PHE A 134 3.83 -18.01 -0.79
CA PHE A 134 3.43 -16.61 -0.58
C PHE A 134 2.05 -16.31 -1.20
N THR A 135 1.72 -16.91 -2.33
CA THR A 135 0.41 -16.73 -2.98
C THR A 135 -0.72 -17.31 -2.13
N ALA A 136 -0.50 -18.47 -1.51
CA ALA A 136 -1.47 -19.08 -0.62
C ALA A 136 -1.66 -18.28 0.68
N LEU A 137 -0.57 -17.77 1.27
CA LEU A 137 -0.63 -16.89 2.45
C LEU A 137 -1.36 -15.59 2.14
N SER A 138 -1.08 -15.02 0.96
CA SER A 138 -1.74 -13.81 0.45
C SER A 138 -3.24 -14.00 0.27
N GLU A 139 -3.68 -15.13 -0.30
CA GLU A 139 -5.10 -15.47 -0.45
C GLU A 139 -5.76 -15.63 0.93
N ALA A 140 -5.12 -16.35 1.85
CA ALA A 140 -5.63 -16.52 3.21
C ALA A 140 -5.80 -15.17 3.92
N ALA A 141 -4.78 -14.31 3.87
CA ALA A 141 -4.81 -12.96 4.44
C ALA A 141 -5.95 -12.11 3.83
N ALA A 142 -6.12 -12.18 2.51
CA ALA A 142 -7.19 -11.49 1.80
C ALA A 142 -8.59 -11.97 2.23
N ILE A 143 -8.79 -13.25 2.48
CA ILE A 143 -10.10 -13.80 2.90
C ILE A 143 -10.48 -13.30 4.30
N VAL A 144 -9.52 -13.26 5.23
CA VAL A 144 -9.79 -12.87 6.63
C VAL A 144 -9.73 -11.36 6.88
N HIS A 145 -9.34 -10.57 5.87
CA HIS A 145 -9.23 -9.12 6.02
C HIS A 145 -10.63 -8.48 6.07
N PRO A 146 -10.92 -7.61 7.07
CA PRO A 146 -12.28 -7.13 7.33
C PRO A 146 -12.87 -6.30 6.17
N GLY A 147 -12.04 -5.57 5.43
CA GLY A 147 -12.48 -4.77 4.28
C GLY A 147 -12.50 -5.49 2.93
N SER A 148 -12.23 -6.79 2.90
CA SER A 148 -12.32 -7.64 1.69
C SER A 148 -13.39 -8.74 1.84
N ALA A 149 -14.36 -8.52 2.73
CA ALA A 149 -15.40 -9.50 3.06
C ALA A 149 -16.02 -10.15 1.80
N HIS A 150 -15.98 -11.48 1.77
CA HIS A 150 -16.51 -12.35 0.71
C HIS A 150 -15.84 -12.22 -0.66
N ALA A 151 -14.66 -11.60 -0.77
CA ALA A 151 -13.92 -11.44 -2.03
C ALA A 151 -13.75 -12.76 -2.80
N GLU A 152 -13.56 -13.88 -2.10
CA GLU A 152 -13.40 -15.22 -2.66
C GLU A 152 -14.63 -15.75 -3.42
N THR A 153 -15.81 -15.18 -3.16
CA THR A 153 -17.08 -15.56 -3.80
C THR A 153 -17.56 -14.53 -4.82
N ARG A 154 -16.91 -13.36 -4.90
CA ARG A 154 -17.32 -12.29 -5.80
C ARG A 154 -16.94 -12.62 -7.25
N PRO A 155 -17.81 -12.32 -8.23
CA PRO A 155 -17.43 -12.40 -9.63
C PRO A 155 -16.39 -11.34 -9.97
N MET A 156 -15.64 -11.55 -11.03
CA MET A 156 -14.71 -10.54 -11.54
C MET A 156 -15.50 -9.27 -11.93
N PRO A 157 -15.08 -8.07 -11.48
CA PRO A 157 -15.76 -6.84 -11.82
C PRO A 157 -15.81 -6.61 -13.34
N PRO A 158 -16.94 -6.11 -13.88
CA PRO A 158 -17.00 -5.72 -15.29
C PRO A 158 -16.00 -4.60 -15.59
N ARG A 159 -15.63 -4.42 -16.86
CA ARG A 159 -14.72 -3.34 -17.25
C ARG A 159 -15.40 -1.98 -17.13
N LEU A 160 -14.71 -1.04 -16.48
CA LEU A 160 -15.06 0.37 -16.53
C LEU A 160 -14.70 0.93 -17.92
N THR A 161 -15.54 1.77 -18.49
CA THR A 161 -15.33 2.34 -19.83
C THR A 161 -15.41 3.86 -19.80
N LEU A 162 -14.66 4.51 -20.70
CA LEU A 162 -14.73 5.96 -20.88
C LEU A 162 -16.13 6.43 -21.32
N GLU A 163 -16.87 5.58 -22.03
CA GLU A 163 -18.25 5.86 -22.41
C GLU A 163 -19.16 5.97 -21.17
N THR A 164 -19.03 5.04 -20.22
CA THR A 164 -19.80 5.06 -18.98
C THR A 164 -19.51 6.31 -18.15
N LEU A 165 -18.23 6.67 -18.03
CA LEU A 165 -17.78 7.81 -17.25
C LEU A 165 -18.10 9.16 -17.93
N GLY A 166 -17.88 9.26 -19.24
CA GLY A 166 -18.11 10.47 -20.03
C GLY A 166 -19.58 10.87 -20.19
N ARG A 167 -20.51 9.93 -19.95
CA ARG A 167 -21.97 10.20 -19.93
C ARG A 167 -22.45 10.85 -18.64
N GLN A 168 -21.62 10.90 -17.60
CA GLN A 168 -22.04 11.41 -16.29
C GLN A 168 -22.08 12.95 -16.28
N PRO A 169 -22.91 13.56 -15.40
CA PRO A 169 -23.01 15.01 -15.29
C PRO A 169 -21.68 15.68 -14.95
N GLN A 170 -21.46 16.90 -15.45
CA GLN A 170 -20.28 17.68 -15.08
C GLN A 170 -20.23 17.91 -13.55
N GLY A 171 -19.06 17.70 -12.94
CA GLY A 171 -18.87 17.81 -11.49
C GLY A 171 -19.32 16.58 -10.70
N SER A 172 -19.69 15.49 -11.37
CA SER A 172 -19.89 14.19 -10.75
C SER A 172 -18.59 13.39 -10.66
N LEU A 173 -18.54 12.41 -9.76
CA LEU A 173 -17.39 11.50 -9.64
C LEU A 173 -17.00 10.86 -10.97
N GLY A 174 -17.97 10.35 -11.72
CA GLY A 174 -17.69 9.69 -13.00
C GLY A 174 -17.16 10.66 -14.06
N ASN A 175 -17.66 11.91 -14.10
CA ASN A 175 -17.12 12.91 -15.01
C ASN A 175 -15.72 13.37 -14.60
N ASP A 176 -15.46 13.52 -13.30
CA ASP A 176 -14.15 13.90 -12.78
C ASP A 176 -13.08 12.85 -13.13
N ILE A 177 -13.42 11.55 -13.01
CA ILE A 177 -12.53 10.45 -13.45
C ILE A 177 -12.35 10.45 -14.97
N TYR A 178 -13.42 10.67 -15.73
CA TYR A 178 -13.30 10.80 -17.19
C TYR A 178 -12.31 11.91 -17.58
N ARG A 179 -12.39 13.07 -16.93
CA ARG A 179 -11.48 14.20 -17.16
C ARG A 179 -10.06 13.88 -16.73
N LEU A 180 -9.87 13.31 -15.55
CA LEU A 180 -8.56 12.87 -15.07
C LEU A 180 -7.85 12.00 -16.12
N ILE A 181 -8.57 11.02 -16.69
CA ILE A 181 -7.99 10.08 -17.64
C ILE A 181 -7.74 10.73 -19.01
N VAL A 182 -8.72 11.42 -19.57
CA VAL A 182 -8.62 12.02 -20.92
C VAL A 182 -7.63 13.19 -20.96
N ASP A 183 -7.67 14.07 -19.96
CA ASP A 183 -6.87 15.29 -19.96
C ASP A 183 -5.38 15.00 -19.68
N ASN A 184 -5.08 13.90 -18.97
CA ASN A 184 -3.70 13.46 -18.69
C ASN A 184 -3.21 12.31 -19.57
N SER A 185 -4.03 11.84 -20.52
CA SER A 185 -3.73 10.66 -21.37
C SER A 185 -3.35 9.41 -20.56
N PHE A 186 -4.01 9.21 -19.42
CA PHE A 186 -3.81 8.03 -18.58
C PHE A 186 -4.56 6.83 -19.14
N ASN A 187 -4.18 5.65 -18.63
CA ASN A 187 -4.93 4.42 -18.87
C ASN A 187 -5.98 4.25 -17.76
N LEU A 188 -7.19 3.82 -18.11
CA LEU A 188 -8.23 3.42 -17.14
C LEU A 188 -7.72 2.34 -16.17
N GLU A 189 -6.80 1.51 -16.65
CA GLU A 189 -6.13 0.47 -15.88
C GLU A 189 -4.65 0.54 -16.24
N VAL A 190 -3.79 0.89 -15.28
CA VAL A 190 -2.35 1.13 -15.51
C VAL A 190 -1.57 -0.12 -15.96
N LEU A 191 -2.12 -1.31 -15.70
CA LEU A 191 -1.58 -2.60 -16.16
C LEU A 191 -2.65 -3.33 -16.97
N ASP A 192 -2.22 -4.04 -18.02
CA ASP A 192 -3.08 -4.96 -18.75
C ASP A 192 -3.38 -6.20 -17.88
N ARG A 193 -4.63 -6.29 -17.38
CA ARG A 193 -5.09 -7.36 -16.49
C ARG A 193 -4.96 -8.76 -17.08
N GLU A 194 -5.06 -8.89 -18.42
CA GLU A 194 -4.87 -10.16 -19.12
C GLU A 194 -3.39 -10.50 -19.21
N ALA A 195 -2.56 -9.54 -19.60
CA ALA A 195 -1.12 -9.75 -19.73
C ALA A 195 -0.44 -10.12 -18.40
N ILE A 196 -0.92 -9.55 -17.29
CA ILE A 196 -0.42 -9.89 -15.94
C ILE A 196 -1.13 -11.11 -15.33
N GLY A 197 -2.09 -11.72 -16.03
CA GLY A 197 -2.70 -12.98 -15.64
C GLY A 197 -3.58 -12.91 -14.38
N LEU A 198 -4.26 -11.79 -14.11
CA LEU A 198 -5.13 -11.67 -12.91
C LEU A 198 -6.18 -12.77 -12.85
N ALA A 199 -6.66 -13.24 -14.00
CA ALA A 199 -7.64 -14.33 -14.10
C ALA A 199 -7.12 -15.67 -13.51
N HIS A 200 -5.81 -15.87 -13.44
CA HIS A 200 -5.17 -17.07 -12.91
C HIS A 200 -4.89 -17.00 -11.41
N LEU A 201 -5.12 -15.84 -10.77
CA LEU A 201 -4.98 -15.72 -9.33
C LEU A 201 -6.08 -16.52 -8.60
N PRO A 202 -5.79 -16.93 -7.34
CA PRO A 202 -6.81 -17.45 -6.43
C PRO A 202 -8.01 -16.49 -6.28
N PRO A 203 -9.20 -17.00 -5.92
CA PRO A 203 -10.45 -16.25 -6.02
C PRO A 203 -10.47 -14.87 -5.37
N ALA A 204 -10.04 -14.73 -4.11
CA ALA A 204 -10.06 -13.45 -3.41
C ALA A 204 -9.05 -12.47 -4.02
N LEU A 205 -7.82 -12.92 -4.25
CA LEU A 205 -6.79 -12.12 -4.91
C LEU A 205 -7.20 -11.70 -6.33
N ARG A 206 -7.85 -12.58 -7.11
CA ARG A 206 -8.36 -12.25 -8.44
C ARG A 206 -9.37 -11.11 -8.36
N TYR A 207 -10.37 -11.21 -7.48
CA TYR A 207 -11.36 -10.15 -7.30
C TYR A 207 -10.71 -8.83 -6.85
N LEU A 208 -9.91 -8.89 -5.78
CA LEU A 208 -9.32 -7.69 -5.16
C LEU A 208 -8.38 -6.98 -6.14
N ASN A 209 -7.40 -7.66 -6.72
CA ASN A 209 -6.45 -7.03 -7.64
C ASN A 209 -7.16 -6.46 -8.87
N THR A 210 -8.19 -7.15 -9.38
CA THR A 210 -8.98 -6.64 -10.52
C THR A 210 -9.76 -5.38 -10.15
N ARG A 211 -10.41 -5.36 -8.98
CA ARG A 211 -11.18 -4.19 -8.52
C ARG A 211 -10.26 -3.02 -8.20
N ILE A 212 -9.14 -3.28 -7.52
CA ILE A 212 -8.16 -2.27 -7.16
C ILE A 212 -7.59 -1.59 -8.40
N LEU A 213 -7.23 -2.37 -9.42
CA LEU A 213 -6.72 -1.84 -10.67
C LEU A 213 -7.70 -0.89 -11.37
N GLN A 214 -9.01 -1.12 -11.24
CA GLN A 214 -10.05 -0.25 -11.83
C GLN A 214 -10.36 0.98 -11.00
N MET A 215 -10.21 0.85 -9.67
CA MET A 215 -10.74 1.81 -8.72
C MET A 215 -9.65 2.68 -8.08
N HIS A 216 -8.37 2.42 -8.37
CA HIS A 216 -7.26 3.16 -7.79
C HIS A 216 -7.41 4.68 -7.94
N ASP A 217 -7.66 5.18 -9.15
CA ASP A 217 -7.85 6.61 -9.39
C ASP A 217 -9.14 7.16 -8.77
N VAL A 218 -10.19 6.32 -8.71
CA VAL A 218 -11.44 6.65 -7.99
C VAL A 218 -11.15 6.85 -6.50
N TRP A 219 -10.32 6.01 -5.92
CA TRP A 219 -9.96 6.07 -4.51
C TRP A 219 -8.96 7.17 -4.18
N HIS A 220 -8.13 7.60 -5.14
CA HIS A 220 -7.40 8.86 -5.04
C HIS A 220 -8.37 10.02 -4.83
N LEU A 221 -9.32 10.20 -5.76
CA LEU A 221 -10.30 11.28 -5.68
C LEU A 221 -11.17 11.20 -4.43
N MET A 222 -11.70 10.02 -4.10
CA MET A 222 -12.59 9.86 -2.94
C MET A 222 -11.84 9.95 -1.62
N GLY A 223 -10.67 9.35 -1.51
CA GLY A 223 -9.80 9.41 -0.34
C GLY A 223 -9.09 10.75 -0.16
N GLY A 224 -9.10 11.64 -1.17
CA GLY A 224 -8.49 12.97 -1.05
C GLY A 224 -6.98 12.96 -1.27
N TYR A 225 -6.47 11.97 -1.98
CA TYR A 225 -5.07 11.89 -2.38
C TYR A 225 -4.88 12.54 -3.76
N ARG A 226 -3.73 13.19 -3.92
CA ARG A 226 -3.19 13.73 -5.17
C ARG A 226 -2.20 12.74 -5.75
N THR A 227 -2.04 12.79 -7.06
CA THR A 227 -1.09 11.96 -7.82
C THR A 227 0.34 12.51 -7.75
N THR A 228 0.88 12.58 -6.52
CA THR A 228 2.23 13.06 -6.19
C THR A 228 3.02 11.93 -5.54
N VAL A 229 4.35 11.92 -5.67
CA VAL A 229 5.20 10.80 -5.22
C VAL A 229 4.93 10.44 -3.75
N LEU A 230 4.80 11.45 -2.90
CA LEU A 230 4.57 11.24 -1.48
C LEU A 230 3.17 10.69 -1.22
N GLN A 231 2.15 11.23 -1.88
CA GLN A 231 0.78 10.78 -1.67
C GLN A 231 0.49 9.41 -2.33
N GLU A 232 1.28 8.96 -3.31
CA GLU A 232 1.24 7.57 -3.79
C GLU A 232 1.66 6.55 -2.71
N VAL A 233 2.62 6.92 -1.86
CA VAL A 233 2.97 6.12 -0.68
C VAL A 233 1.81 6.12 0.33
N GLY A 234 1.19 7.28 0.53
CA GLY A 234 0.04 7.45 1.43
C GLY A 234 -1.18 6.63 1.02
N ILE A 235 -1.62 6.74 -0.24
CA ILE A 235 -2.75 5.96 -0.77
C ILE A 235 -2.44 4.47 -0.73
N SER A 236 -1.20 4.05 -0.98
CA SER A 236 -0.84 2.64 -0.90
C SER A 236 -0.98 2.11 0.53
N SER A 237 -0.52 2.87 1.54
CA SER A 237 -0.76 2.51 2.94
C SER A 237 -2.25 2.46 3.28
N PHE A 238 -3.05 3.40 2.77
CA PHE A 238 -4.51 3.41 2.93
C PHE A 238 -5.19 2.20 2.31
N GLN A 239 -4.83 1.86 1.07
CA GLN A 239 -5.35 0.70 0.34
C GLN A 239 -5.00 -0.61 1.06
N LEU A 240 -3.78 -0.70 1.58
CA LEU A 240 -3.34 -1.84 2.38
C LEU A 240 -4.19 -2.00 3.66
N ALA A 241 -4.49 -0.90 4.36
CA ALA A 241 -5.36 -0.91 5.54
C ALA A 241 -6.83 -1.23 5.21
N GLN A 242 -7.30 -0.85 4.02
CA GLN A 242 -8.68 -1.03 3.60
C GLN A 242 -8.97 -2.44 3.08
N PHE A 243 -8.02 -3.12 2.43
CA PHE A 243 -8.30 -4.42 1.79
C PHE A 243 -7.08 -5.33 1.61
N GLY A 244 -5.99 -5.14 2.37
CA GLY A 244 -4.88 -6.09 2.40
C GLY A 244 -4.12 -6.25 1.07
N HIS A 245 -4.01 -5.18 0.27
CA HIS A 245 -3.43 -5.24 -1.07
C HIS A 245 -1.91 -5.48 -1.08
N ASN A 246 -1.48 -6.67 -1.52
CA ASN A 246 -0.05 -7.05 -1.54
C ASN A 246 0.85 -6.06 -2.28
N TYR A 247 0.45 -5.60 -3.47
CA TYR A 247 1.27 -4.63 -4.20
C TYR A 247 1.47 -3.33 -3.39
N SER A 248 0.44 -2.86 -2.68
CA SER A 248 0.57 -1.70 -1.80
C SER A 248 1.56 -1.94 -0.66
N ALA A 249 1.59 -3.15 -0.09
CA ALA A 249 2.62 -3.53 0.89
C ALA A 249 4.03 -3.49 0.28
N MET A 250 4.20 -4.01 -0.93
CA MET A 250 5.48 -3.97 -1.65
C MET A 250 5.93 -2.54 -1.97
N LEU A 251 5.01 -1.65 -2.34
CA LEU A 251 5.32 -0.25 -2.61
C LEU A 251 5.82 0.45 -1.34
N ILE A 252 5.08 0.37 -0.23
CA ILE A 252 5.50 1.05 1.01
C ILE A 252 6.78 0.43 1.60
N ALA A 253 7.00 -0.88 1.44
CA ALA A 253 8.22 -1.55 1.86
C ALA A 253 9.44 -1.07 1.07
N THR A 254 9.32 -0.98 -0.26
CA THR A 254 10.42 -0.49 -1.09
C THR A 254 10.65 1.00 -0.90
N ALA A 255 9.61 1.81 -0.67
CA ALA A 255 9.73 3.22 -0.31
C ALA A 255 10.46 3.42 1.03
N ALA A 256 10.10 2.67 2.08
CA ALA A 256 10.75 2.74 3.38
C ALA A 256 12.23 2.28 3.30
N ALA A 257 12.52 1.21 2.55
CA ALA A 257 13.89 0.74 2.33
C ALA A 257 14.71 1.75 1.53
N ALA A 258 14.18 2.30 0.43
CA ALA A 258 14.86 3.32 -0.35
C ALA A 258 15.15 4.59 0.47
N ALA A 259 14.20 5.03 1.28
CA ALA A 259 14.42 6.14 2.21
C ALA A 259 15.54 5.80 3.21
N HIS A 260 15.53 4.62 3.84
CA HIS A 260 16.59 4.25 4.78
C HIS A 260 17.99 4.19 4.13
N PHE A 261 18.10 3.63 2.92
CA PHE A 261 19.41 3.34 2.31
C PHE A 261 19.97 4.46 1.43
N ASN A 262 19.11 5.27 0.81
CA ASN A 262 19.53 6.29 -0.16
C ASN A 262 19.32 7.72 0.35
N SER A 263 18.34 7.93 1.24
CA SER A 263 18.00 9.26 1.75
C SER A 263 17.57 9.19 3.22
N PRO A 264 18.48 8.80 4.15
CA PRO A 264 18.10 8.55 5.55
C PRO A 264 17.32 9.70 6.21
N GLU A 265 17.61 10.94 5.83
CA GLU A 265 16.91 12.16 6.24
C GLU A 265 15.42 12.18 5.84
N ALA A 266 15.06 11.50 4.76
CA ALA A 266 13.68 11.37 4.28
C ALA A 266 12.92 10.20 4.92
N PHE A 267 13.59 9.33 5.69
CA PHE A 267 12.93 8.17 6.31
C PHE A 267 11.77 8.58 7.21
N ALA A 268 11.96 9.59 8.07
CA ALA A 268 10.91 10.07 8.96
C ALA A 268 9.72 10.67 8.20
N LEU A 269 9.97 11.34 7.06
CA LEU A 269 8.94 11.86 6.17
C LEU A 269 8.12 10.72 5.54
N VAL A 270 8.80 9.71 4.97
CA VAL A 270 8.14 8.55 4.34
C VAL A 270 7.34 7.75 5.38
N MET A 271 7.92 7.48 6.55
CA MET A 271 7.22 6.78 7.63
C MET A 271 6.03 7.56 8.18
N GLN A 272 6.12 8.90 8.28
CA GLN A 272 4.98 9.72 8.66
C GLN A 272 3.82 9.50 7.69
N ILE A 273 4.08 9.52 6.38
CA ILE A 273 3.05 9.38 5.36
C ILE A 273 2.47 7.96 5.33
N ILE A 274 3.30 6.93 5.51
CA ILE A 274 2.83 5.55 5.68
C ILE A 274 1.89 5.46 6.88
N ALA A 275 2.29 6.01 8.03
CA ALA A 275 1.50 5.96 9.27
C ALA A 275 0.18 6.76 9.14
N GLU A 276 0.22 7.95 8.52
CA GLU A 276 -0.98 8.76 8.25
C GLU A 276 -1.94 8.05 7.32
N GLY A 277 -1.45 7.49 6.20
CA GLY A 277 -2.25 6.74 5.25
C GLY A 277 -2.84 5.47 5.87
N TRP A 278 -2.07 4.76 6.70
CA TRP A 278 -2.54 3.59 7.44
C TRP A 278 -3.67 3.95 8.39
N GLN A 279 -3.45 4.97 9.25
CA GLN A 279 -4.47 5.45 10.18
C GLN A 279 -5.73 5.92 9.45
N HIS A 280 -5.57 6.65 8.35
CA HIS A 280 -6.68 7.07 7.52
C HIS A 280 -7.46 5.85 7.01
N GLY A 281 -6.78 4.86 6.44
CA GLY A 281 -7.43 3.63 5.98
C GLY A 281 -8.11 2.85 7.10
N ARG A 282 -7.50 2.74 8.29
CA ARG A 282 -8.12 2.03 9.43
C ARG A 282 -9.33 2.75 10.03
N THR A 283 -9.46 4.05 9.82
CA THR A 283 -10.57 4.88 10.35
C THR A 283 -11.62 5.23 9.30
N THR A 284 -11.37 4.90 8.03
CA THR A 284 -12.29 5.18 6.92
C THR A 284 -13.27 4.03 6.73
N PRO A 285 -14.56 4.31 6.46
CA PRO A 285 -15.54 3.31 6.06
C PRO A 285 -15.07 2.48 4.85
N PRO A 286 -15.45 1.19 4.75
CA PRO A 286 -14.86 0.26 3.79
C PRO A 286 -15.20 0.62 2.33
N PHE A 287 -14.20 1.04 1.56
CA PHE A 287 -14.37 1.45 0.16
C PHE A 287 -14.83 0.31 -0.74
N MET A 288 -14.43 -0.93 -0.46
CA MET A 288 -14.87 -2.11 -1.22
C MET A 288 -16.36 -2.43 -1.05
N ALA A 289 -17.01 -1.91 -0.01
CA ALA A 289 -18.43 -2.14 0.25
C ALA A 289 -19.35 -1.15 -0.48
N ILE A 290 -18.79 -0.08 -1.05
CA ILE A 290 -19.55 0.94 -1.78
C ILE A 290 -19.94 0.39 -3.16
N ASP A 291 -21.21 0.56 -3.55
CA ASP A 291 -21.70 0.29 -4.90
C ASP A 291 -21.35 1.47 -5.82
N TRP A 292 -20.07 1.57 -6.18
CA TRP A 292 -19.51 2.69 -6.94
C TRP A 292 -20.22 2.95 -8.26
N GLU A 293 -20.69 1.89 -8.91
CA GLU A 293 -21.43 1.95 -10.15
C GLU A 293 -22.73 2.76 -10.03
N SER A 294 -23.37 2.73 -8.85
CA SER A 294 -24.55 3.55 -8.56
C SER A 294 -24.20 5.01 -8.26
N GLU A 295 -22.95 5.33 -7.94
CA GLU A 295 -22.53 6.63 -7.41
C GLU A 295 -21.90 7.55 -8.48
N TRP A 296 -21.62 7.06 -9.69
CA TRP A 296 -20.94 7.84 -10.74
C TRP A 296 -21.56 9.19 -11.09
N HIS A 297 -22.87 9.32 -10.92
CA HIS A 297 -23.62 10.53 -11.24
C HIS A 297 -23.59 11.60 -10.14
N ARG A 298 -23.08 11.28 -8.95
CA ARG A 298 -23.11 12.15 -7.77
C ARG A 298 -21.79 12.93 -7.60
N PRO A 299 -21.81 14.16 -7.06
CA PRO A 299 -20.60 14.90 -6.69
C PRO A 299 -19.82 14.23 -5.55
N ILE A 300 -18.48 14.30 -5.59
CA ILE A 300 -17.60 13.68 -4.57
C ILE A 300 -17.96 14.12 -3.15
N ALA A 301 -18.26 15.41 -2.94
CA ALA A 301 -18.61 15.95 -1.62
C ALA A 301 -19.88 15.30 -1.03
N GLU A 302 -20.87 15.01 -1.88
CA GLU A 302 -22.11 14.34 -1.45
C GLU A 302 -21.86 12.87 -1.11
N ILE A 303 -21.03 12.18 -1.91
CA ILE A 303 -20.65 10.79 -1.67
C ILE A 303 -19.89 10.67 -0.34
N ARG A 304 -18.91 11.56 -0.11
CA ARG A 304 -18.18 11.63 1.16
C ARG A 304 -19.11 11.82 2.35
N THR A 305 -20.04 12.77 2.25
CA THR A 305 -21.02 13.02 3.31
C THR A 305 -21.91 11.81 3.55
N HIS A 306 -22.37 11.16 2.47
CA HIS A 306 -23.26 10.01 2.56
C HIS A 306 -22.61 8.80 3.24
N TYR A 307 -21.36 8.51 2.91
CA TYR A 307 -20.63 7.37 3.46
C TYR A 307 -19.80 7.69 4.71
N GLY A 308 -19.71 8.96 5.13
CA GLY A 308 -18.88 9.38 6.27
C GLY A 308 -17.37 9.30 5.97
N ILE A 309 -16.97 9.66 4.76
CA ILE A 309 -15.57 9.63 4.31
C ILE A 309 -14.95 11.00 4.52
N GLU A 310 -13.96 11.07 5.40
CA GLU A 310 -13.13 12.26 5.57
C GLU A 310 -11.97 12.22 4.56
N PRO A 311 -11.63 13.33 3.88
CA PRO A 311 -10.49 13.35 2.97
C PRO A 311 -9.17 13.26 3.75
N PHE A 312 -8.16 12.65 3.11
CA PHE A 312 -6.81 12.56 3.63
C PHE A 312 -6.24 13.94 3.91
N ALA A 313 -5.63 14.09 5.07
CA ALA A 313 -4.89 15.28 5.46
C ALA A 313 -3.55 14.84 6.05
N SER A 314 -2.48 15.36 5.47
CA SER A 314 -1.11 15.15 5.95
C SER A 314 -0.58 16.42 6.62
N ILE A 315 0.35 16.25 7.56
CA ILE A 315 1.12 17.38 8.08
C ILE A 315 2.08 17.98 7.05
N TYR A 316 2.36 17.26 5.97
CA TYR A 316 3.22 17.72 4.88
C TYR A 316 2.40 18.14 3.65
N PRO A 317 2.87 19.14 2.88
CA PRO A 317 2.30 19.44 1.58
C PRO A 317 2.34 18.21 0.66
N ALA A 318 1.30 18.05 -0.16
CA ALA A 318 1.18 16.92 -1.08
C ALA A 318 2.38 16.81 -2.03
N ASP A 319 2.80 17.95 -2.56
CA ASP A 319 3.83 18.15 -3.58
C ASP A 319 5.21 18.49 -2.99
N LEU A 320 5.46 18.18 -1.72
CA LEU A 320 6.71 18.53 -1.04
C LEU A 320 7.96 17.98 -1.77
N VAL A 321 7.90 16.73 -2.24
CA VAL A 321 9.04 16.10 -2.93
C VAL A 321 9.30 16.77 -4.28
N GLU A 322 8.24 17.08 -5.01
CA GLU A 322 8.27 17.79 -6.29
C GLU A 322 8.85 19.20 -6.10
N GLN A 323 8.37 19.95 -5.11
CA GLN A 323 8.92 21.28 -4.76
C GLN A 323 10.42 21.23 -4.43
N LEU A 324 10.86 20.21 -3.69
CA LEU A 324 12.27 20.03 -3.35
C LEU A 324 13.13 19.71 -4.58
N ARG A 325 12.58 18.98 -5.56
CA ARG A 325 13.29 18.66 -6.82
C ARG A 325 13.41 19.86 -7.75
N GLU A 326 12.41 20.74 -7.78
CA GLU A 326 12.44 21.97 -8.58
C GLU A 326 13.40 23.04 -8.03
N ALA A 327 13.75 22.96 -6.74
CA ALA A 327 14.62 23.93 -6.06
C ALA A 327 16.13 23.65 -6.22
N VAL A 328 16.52 22.54 -6.86
CA VAL A 328 17.91 22.09 -7.05
C VAL A 328 18.34 22.29 -8.51
#